data_AF-A0AA42Y1I4-F1
#
_entry.id   AF-A0AA42Y1I4-F1
#
_cell.length_a   1.000
_cell.length_b   1.000
_cell.length_c   1.000
_cell.angle_alpha   90.00
_cell.angle_beta   90.00
_cell.angle_gamma   90.00
#
_symmetry.space_group_name_H-M   'P 1'
#
loop_
_entity.id
_entity.type
_entity.pdbx_description
1 polymer ?
#
loop_
_entity_poly.entity_id
_entity_poly.type
_entity_poly.pdbx_seq_one_letter_code
_entity_poly.pdbx_strand_id
1 'polypeptide(L)'
;MPAINRSTQVWDDRASALAHFFQRAGEAPRLVAYDEDMGCPLHNALAALEWTITVGILHDTDLIHAARLGGEYAAAVVERRQDTRRRFVYMGPRMDAPPADPYEGSLLYDEPGVRAYDFAQRVHAIAHFLRATQGVGGVLSLLSRRAPELRHVRRWLAAVFEMPEPEVSNVLVSGWFATTGGGLLFAPLSTGDPYVYREVGTA
;
A
#
# COMPACT_ATOMS: atom_id res chain seq x y z
N MET A 1 -3.44 -12.04 23.95
CA MET A 1 -2.70 -11.28 22.93
C MET A 1 -1.93 -10.17 23.63
N PRO A 2 -0.73 -9.78 23.17
CA PRO A 2 -0.04 -8.59 23.68
C PRO A 2 -0.93 -7.36 23.52
N ALA A 3 -0.88 -6.42 24.46
CA ALA A 3 -1.60 -5.16 24.33
C ALA A 3 -1.05 -4.37 23.13
N ILE A 4 -1.94 -3.94 22.23
CA ILE A 4 -1.58 -3.02 21.15
C ILE A 4 -1.68 -1.61 21.74
N ASN A 5 -0.55 -0.92 21.81
CA ASN A 5 -0.53 0.49 22.17
C ASN A 5 -0.81 1.35 20.94
N ARG A 6 -1.52 2.46 21.14
CA ARG A 6 -1.80 3.46 20.11
C ARG A 6 -1.41 4.85 20.59
N SER A 7 -0.80 5.63 19.72
CA SER A 7 -0.54 7.05 19.95
C SER A 7 -0.98 7.88 18.75
N THR A 8 -1.56 9.05 19.01
CA THR A 8 -1.99 10.02 18.00
C THR A 8 -1.21 11.33 18.19
N GLN A 9 -0.79 11.93 17.09
CA GLN A 9 -0.14 13.24 17.05
C GLN A 9 -0.71 14.06 15.89
N VAL A 10 -0.70 15.39 16.02
CA VAL A 10 -1.29 16.31 15.05
C VAL A 10 -0.31 17.42 14.68
N TRP A 11 -0.36 17.90 13.44
CA TRP A 11 0.45 19.02 12.95
C TRP A 11 -0.36 19.91 12.03
N ASP A 12 -0.13 21.22 12.12
CA ASP A 12 -0.79 22.21 11.27
C ASP A 12 -0.17 22.28 9.87
N ASP A 13 1.07 21.80 9.72
CA ASP A 13 1.79 21.84 8.45
C ASP A 13 2.30 20.46 8.00
N ARG A 14 2.26 20.28 6.67
CA ARG A 14 2.63 19.05 5.98
C ARG A 14 4.09 18.66 6.19
N ALA A 15 4.99 19.64 6.18
CA ALA A 15 6.42 19.38 6.21
C ALA A 15 6.84 18.80 7.57
N SER A 16 6.33 19.36 8.66
CA SER A 16 6.53 18.85 10.02
C SER A 16 5.92 17.46 10.21
N ALA A 17 4.71 17.23 9.69
CA ALA A 17 4.05 15.93 9.75
C ALA A 17 4.85 14.84 9.03
N LEU A 18 5.34 15.13 7.81
CA LEU A 18 6.18 14.21 7.04
C LEU A 18 7.56 14.02 7.69
N ALA A 19 8.18 15.07 8.23
CA ALA A 19 9.45 14.95 8.93
C ALA A 19 9.34 14.00 10.13
N HIS A 20 8.29 14.17 10.94
CA HIS A 20 7.99 13.25 12.03
C HIS A 20 7.77 11.82 11.53
N PHE A 21 6.95 11.65 10.50
CA PHE A 21 6.71 10.34 9.88
C PHE A 21 8.01 9.65 9.45
N PHE A 22 8.89 10.36 8.73
CA PHE A 22 10.15 9.78 8.26
C PHE A 22 11.09 9.42 9.41
N GLN A 23 11.10 10.22 10.48
CA GLN A 23 11.86 9.93 11.70
C GLN A 23 11.36 8.65 12.38
N ARG A 24 10.05 8.50 12.56
CA ARG A 24 9.43 7.30 13.19
C ARG A 24 9.60 6.05 12.33
N ALA A 25 9.41 6.18 11.03
CA ALA A 25 9.55 5.08 10.09
C ALA A 25 10.98 4.51 10.05
N GLY A 26 12.02 5.33 10.29
CA GLY A 26 13.40 4.86 10.29
C GLY A 26 13.80 4.16 8.98
N GLU A 27 14.14 2.87 9.04
CA GLU A 27 14.42 2.01 7.87
C GLU A 27 13.23 1.12 7.45
N ALA A 28 12.08 1.25 8.12
CA ALA A 28 10.92 0.43 7.84
C ALA A 28 10.43 0.60 6.39
N PRO A 29 9.79 -0.44 5.81
CA PRO A 29 9.09 -0.30 4.55
C PRO A 29 8.01 0.78 4.61
N ARG A 30 7.96 1.62 3.58
CA ARG A 30 7.09 2.81 3.52
C ARG A 30 6.19 2.80 2.28
N LEU A 31 5.01 3.37 2.43
CA LEU A 31 4.04 3.71 1.40
C LEU A 31 3.85 5.23 1.44
N VAL A 32 3.95 5.91 0.30
CA VAL A 32 3.66 7.34 0.18
C VAL A 32 2.66 7.52 -0.97
N ALA A 33 1.57 8.24 -0.71
CA ALA A 33 0.61 8.62 -1.73
C ALA A 33 1.21 9.69 -2.65
N TYR A 34 1.06 9.53 -3.97
CA TYR A 34 1.61 10.47 -4.95
C TYR A 34 0.68 11.68 -5.19
N ASP A 35 -0.62 11.49 -4.97
CA ASP A 35 -1.66 12.50 -5.14
C ASP A 35 -2.49 12.56 -3.84
N GLU A 36 -2.43 13.70 -3.15
CA GLU A 36 -3.10 13.93 -1.87
C GLU A 36 -4.57 14.33 -2.04
N ASP A 37 -4.95 14.87 -3.20
CA ASP A 37 -6.32 15.26 -3.51
C ASP A 37 -7.19 14.04 -3.81
N MET A 38 -6.60 12.99 -4.40
CA MET A 38 -7.25 11.69 -4.57
C MET A 38 -7.05 10.75 -3.37
N GLY A 39 -5.90 10.82 -2.70
CA GLY A 39 -5.59 9.96 -1.56
C GLY A 39 -5.57 8.46 -1.86
N CYS A 40 -5.33 7.68 -0.81
CA CYS A 40 -5.64 6.25 -0.78
C CYS A 40 -6.81 6.05 0.20
N PRO A 41 -8.07 5.92 -0.26
CA PRO A 41 -9.21 5.62 0.60
C PRO A 41 -8.99 4.27 1.29
N LEU A 42 -8.62 4.35 2.56
CA LEU A 42 -8.08 3.20 3.29
C LEU A 42 -9.11 2.10 3.54
N HIS A 43 -10.40 2.42 3.65
CA HIS A 43 -11.45 1.41 3.70
C HIS A 43 -11.48 0.52 2.44
N ASN A 44 -11.21 1.11 1.26
CA ASN A 44 -11.27 0.42 -0.03
C ASN A 44 -9.98 -0.36 -0.21
N ALA A 45 -8.86 0.21 0.24
CA ALA A 45 -7.59 -0.47 0.37
C ALA A 45 -7.71 -1.76 1.19
N LEU A 46 -8.24 -1.67 2.41
CA LEU A 46 -8.36 -2.83 3.31
C LEU A 46 -9.31 -3.88 2.73
N ALA A 47 -10.50 -3.48 2.26
CA ALA A 47 -11.47 -4.41 1.67
C ALA A 47 -10.91 -5.11 0.42
N ALA A 48 -10.19 -4.39 -0.45
CA ALA A 48 -9.55 -4.98 -1.62
C ALA A 48 -8.46 -6.00 -1.22
N LEU A 49 -7.64 -5.69 -0.21
CA LEU A 49 -6.62 -6.61 0.30
C LEU A 49 -7.25 -7.87 0.93
N GLU A 50 -8.30 -7.71 1.73
CA GLU A 50 -8.99 -8.83 2.37
C GLU A 50 -9.67 -9.75 1.36
N TRP A 51 -10.36 -9.18 0.38
CA TRP A 51 -11.00 -9.96 -0.67
C TRP A 51 -9.97 -10.72 -1.51
N THR A 52 -8.90 -10.05 -1.97
CA THR A 52 -7.86 -10.68 -2.80
C THR A 52 -7.10 -11.79 -2.08
N ILE A 53 -6.91 -11.70 -0.76
CA ILE A 53 -6.38 -12.82 0.04
C ILE A 53 -7.40 -13.96 0.11
N THR A 54 -8.67 -13.64 0.38
CA THR A 54 -9.74 -14.63 0.55
C THR A 54 -9.95 -15.48 -0.69
N VAL A 55 -9.88 -14.88 -1.88
CA VAL A 55 -10.00 -15.59 -3.16
C VAL A 55 -8.68 -16.23 -3.62
N GLY A 56 -7.60 -16.13 -2.82
CA GLY A 56 -6.32 -16.77 -3.08
C GLY A 56 -5.43 -16.08 -4.13
N ILE A 57 -5.75 -14.84 -4.51
CA ILE A 57 -4.95 -14.04 -5.44
C ILE A 57 -3.67 -13.55 -4.77
N LEU A 58 -3.80 -13.00 -3.55
CA LEU A 58 -2.68 -12.58 -2.70
C LEU A 58 -2.41 -13.58 -1.59
N HIS A 59 -1.15 -13.67 -1.15
CA HIS A 59 -0.77 -14.42 0.05
C HIS A 59 -0.22 -13.50 1.14
N ASP A 60 -0.41 -13.89 2.40
CA ASP A 60 0.09 -13.17 3.58
C ASP A 60 1.61 -12.90 3.53
N THR A 61 2.37 -13.74 2.85
CA THR A 61 3.84 -13.64 2.70
C THR A 61 4.28 -12.83 1.49
N ASP A 62 3.36 -12.37 0.65
CA ASP A 62 3.70 -11.51 -0.49
C ASP A 62 4.25 -10.16 0.03
N LEU A 63 5.30 -9.66 -0.63
CA LEU A 63 5.88 -8.35 -0.32
C LEU A 63 5.31 -7.30 -1.27
N ILE A 64 4.68 -6.24 -0.75
CA ILE A 64 4.01 -5.26 -1.60
C ILE A 64 4.99 -4.18 -2.09
N HIS A 65 5.15 -4.04 -3.40
CA HIS A 65 6.08 -3.11 -4.05
C HIS A 65 5.41 -1.91 -4.71
N ALA A 66 4.12 -1.98 -5.04
CA ALA A 66 3.31 -0.83 -5.45
C ALA A 66 1.83 -1.12 -5.21
N ALA A 67 1.00 -0.10 -4.95
CA ALA A 67 -0.43 -0.28 -4.76
C ALA A 67 -1.20 1.01 -5.05
N ARG A 68 -2.06 0.97 -6.07
CA ARG A 68 -3.12 1.96 -6.24
C ARG A 68 -4.38 1.37 -5.65
N LEU A 69 -4.91 2.00 -4.61
CA LEU A 69 -6.14 1.58 -3.96
C LEU A 69 -7.10 2.75 -4.12
N GLY A 70 -7.72 2.86 -5.30
CA GLY A 70 -8.65 3.93 -5.65
C GLY A 70 -10.11 3.50 -5.53
N GLY A 71 -11.05 4.45 -5.66
CA GLY A 71 -12.49 4.21 -5.54
C GLY A 71 -13.07 3.24 -6.57
N GLU A 72 -12.65 3.34 -7.83
CA GLU A 72 -13.22 2.55 -8.94
C GLU A 72 -12.37 1.33 -9.31
N TYR A 73 -11.04 1.39 -9.12
CA TYR A 73 -10.12 0.31 -9.48
C TYR A 73 -8.94 0.23 -8.51
N ALA A 74 -8.49 -1.00 -8.26
CA ALA A 74 -7.29 -1.30 -7.50
C ALA A 74 -6.23 -1.96 -8.39
N ALA A 75 -4.97 -1.63 -8.14
CA ALA A 75 -3.82 -2.29 -8.75
C ALA A 75 -2.71 -2.49 -7.72
N ALA A 76 -1.94 -3.56 -7.82
CA ALA A 76 -0.82 -3.86 -6.94
C ALA A 76 0.33 -4.53 -7.69
N VAL A 77 1.55 -4.34 -7.20
CA VAL A 77 2.73 -5.14 -7.54
C VAL A 77 3.21 -5.82 -6.28
N VAL A 78 3.35 -7.14 -6.32
CA VAL A 78 3.88 -7.92 -5.19
C VAL A 78 5.08 -8.77 -5.60
N GLU A 79 6.00 -9.02 -4.67
CA GLU A 79 7.04 -10.03 -4.81
C GLU A 79 6.61 -11.29 -4.09
N ARG A 80 6.60 -12.39 -4.83
CA ARG A 80 6.32 -13.74 -4.35
C ARG A 80 7.58 -14.58 -4.43
N ARG A 81 7.85 -15.34 -3.37
CA ARG A 81 8.90 -16.37 -3.38
C ARG A 81 8.28 -17.70 -3.79
N GLN A 82 8.79 -18.29 -4.87
CA GLN A 82 8.36 -19.60 -5.36
C GLN A 82 9.60 -20.43 -5.70
N ASP A 83 9.75 -21.59 -5.05
CA ASP A 83 10.78 -22.59 -5.32
C ASP A 83 12.19 -22.01 -5.58
N THR A 84 12.64 -21.10 -4.71
CA THR A 84 13.90 -20.30 -4.72
C THR A 84 13.96 -19.06 -5.60
N ARG A 85 13.02 -18.85 -6.53
CA ARG A 85 12.97 -17.65 -7.37
C ARG A 85 12.04 -16.59 -6.79
N ARG A 86 12.40 -15.33 -7.03
CA ARG A 86 11.54 -14.18 -6.78
C ARG A 86 10.78 -13.88 -8.06
N ARG A 87 9.46 -13.75 -7.94
CA ARG A 87 8.55 -13.41 -9.04
C ARG A 87 7.81 -12.14 -8.66
N PHE A 88 7.66 -11.23 -9.60
CA PHE A 88 7.02 -9.93 -9.37
C PHE A 88 5.70 -9.92 -10.11
N VAL A 89 4.60 -9.94 -9.37
CA VAL A 89 3.26 -10.06 -9.92
C VAL A 89 2.59 -8.70 -9.89
N TYR A 90 2.24 -8.18 -11.06
CA TYR A 90 1.27 -7.10 -11.18
C TYR A 90 -0.14 -7.70 -11.19
N MET A 91 -1.07 -7.05 -10.49
CA MET A 91 -2.50 -7.31 -10.54
C MET A 91 -3.22 -5.96 -10.66
N GLY A 92 -4.20 -5.84 -11.54
CA GLY A 92 -4.97 -4.61 -11.64
C GLY A 92 -6.00 -4.63 -12.75
N PRO A 93 -6.61 -3.49 -13.07
CA PRO A 93 -7.66 -3.43 -14.08
C PRO A 93 -7.13 -3.90 -15.44
N ARG A 94 -8.04 -4.38 -16.27
CA ARG A 94 -7.75 -4.63 -17.67
C ARG A 94 -7.25 -3.34 -18.32
N MET A 95 -6.02 -3.36 -18.82
CA MET A 95 -5.55 -2.34 -19.74
C MET A 95 -5.94 -2.70 -21.16
N ASP A 96 -6.29 -1.70 -21.95
CA ASP A 96 -6.47 -1.86 -23.40
C ASP A 96 -5.14 -2.14 -24.11
N ALA A 97 -4.01 -1.73 -23.51
CA ALA A 97 -2.67 -1.98 -24.04
C ALA A 97 -2.06 -3.27 -23.46
N PRO A 98 -1.52 -4.18 -24.30
CA PRO A 98 -0.78 -5.36 -23.82
C PRO A 98 0.48 -4.97 -23.03
N PRO A 99 1.08 -5.88 -22.23
CA PRO A 99 2.41 -5.69 -21.64
C PRO A 99 3.41 -5.16 -22.66
N ALA A 100 4.38 -4.34 -22.22
CA ALA A 100 5.35 -3.73 -23.13
C ALA A 100 6.14 -4.78 -23.93
N ASP A 101 6.27 -6.00 -23.43
CA ASP A 101 6.86 -7.14 -24.13
C ASP A 101 6.41 -8.50 -23.53
N PRO A 102 6.03 -9.52 -24.34
CA PRO A 102 5.78 -10.90 -23.88
C PRO A 102 6.95 -11.59 -23.14
N TYR A 103 8.20 -11.15 -23.35
CA TYR A 103 9.38 -11.63 -22.64
C TYR A 103 9.56 -10.98 -21.26
N GLU A 104 8.92 -9.84 -21.02
CA GLU A 104 9.01 -9.13 -19.76
C GLU A 104 8.00 -9.66 -18.74
N GLY A 105 6.81 -10.05 -19.19
CA GLY A 105 5.73 -10.52 -18.33
C GLY A 105 4.86 -11.62 -18.93
N SER A 106 4.54 -12.65 -18.15
CA SER A 106 3.62 -13.73 -18.54
C SER A 106 2.26 -13.55 -17.89
N LEU A 107 1.16 -13.77 -18.63
CA LEU A 107 -0.19 -13.71 -18.07
C LEU A 107 -0.39 -14.84 -17.04
N LEU A 108 -0.77 -14.49 -15.81
CA LEU A 108 -1.13 -15.44 -14.76
C LEU A 108 -2.64 -15.64 -14.65
N TYR A 109 -3.40 -14.56 -14.82
CA TYR A 109 -4.83 -14.53 -14.58
C TYR A 109 -5.50 -13.50 -15.49
N ASP A 110 -6.64 -13.86 -16.07
CA ASP A 110 -7.44 -12.96 -16.91
C ASP A 110 -8.93 -13.19 -16.67
N GLU A 111 -9.52 -12.38 -15.81
CA GLU A 111 -10.92 -12.49 -15.42
C GLU A 111 -11.66 -11.16 -15.51
N PRO A 112 -13.00 -11.15 -15.38
CA PRO A 112 -13.78 -9.94 -15.55
C PRO A 112 -13.29 -8.82 -14.62
N GLY A 113 -12.80 -7.74 -15.22
CA GLY A 113 -12.32 -6.56 -14.49
C GLY A 113 -10.88 -6.62 -13.97
N VAL A 114 -10.18 -7.76 -14.00
CA VAL A 114 -8.82 -7.89 -13.46
C VAL A 114 -7.90 -8.75 -14.32
N ARG A 115 -6.65 -8.32 -14.46
CA ARG A 115 -5.57 -9.10 -15.06
C ARG A 115 -4.36 -9.14 -14.15
N ALA A 116 -3.68 -10.28 -14.15
CA ALA A 116 -2.41 -10.45 -13.47
C ALA A 116 -1.30 -10.89 -14.43
N TYR A 117 -0.13 -10.28 -14.26
CA TYR A 117 1.06 -10.55 -15.06
C TYR A 117 2.24 -10.81 -14.13
N ASP A 118 3.06 -11.80 -14.48
CA ASP A 118 4.25 -12.18 -13.74
C ASP A 118 5.52 -11.77 -14.46
N PHE A 119 6.39 -11.06 -13.76
CA PHE A 119 7.64 -10.51 -14.25
C PHE A 119 8.82 -11.14 -13.53
N ALA A 120 9.90 -11.40 -14.28
CA ALA A 120 11.16 -11.87 -13.71
C ALA A 120 11.91 -10.77 -12.94
N GLN A 121 11.68 -9.49 -13.27
CA GLN A 121 12.39 -8.35 -12.69
C GLN A 121 11.42 -7.32 -12.10
N ARG A 122 11.77 -6.81 -10.91
CA ARG A 122 10.99 -5.79 -10.19
C ARG A 122 10.72 -4.55 -11.05
N VAL A 123 11.74 -4.07 -11.74
CA VAL A 123 11.68 -2.86 -12.57
C VAL A 123 10.61 -2.96 -13.65
N HIS A 124 10.46 -4.12 -14.31
CA HIS A 124 9.44 -4.30 -15.34
C HIS A 124 8.03 -4.32 -14.75
N ALA A 125 7.83 -4.97 -13.61
CA ALA A 125 6.54 -4.95 -12.91
C ALA A 125 6.15 -3.53 -12.47
N ILE A 126 7.12 -2.73 -11.98
CA ILE A 126 6.89 -1.33 -11.61
C ILE A 126 6.58 -0.46 -12.84
N ALA A 127 7.33 -0.62 -13.94
CA ALA A 127 7.06 0.11 -15.18
C ALA A 127 5.65 -0.21 -15.71
N HIS A 128 5.24 -1.48 -15.67
CA HIS A 128 3.90 -1.89 -16.04
C HIS A 128 2.83 -1.26 -15.14
N PHE A 129 3.04 -1.26 -13.82
CA PHE A 129 2.16 -0.60 -12.87
C PHE A 129 1.99 0.89 -13.14
N LEU A 130 3.10 1.61 -13.36
CA LEU A 130 3.07 3.05 -13.64
C LEU A 130 2.29 3.35 -14.92
N ARG A 131 2.46 2.54 -15.96
CA ARG A 131 1.69 2.66 -17.20
C ARG A 131 0.20 2.37 -16.99
N ALA A 132 -0.13 1.33 -16.24
CA ALA A 132 -1.53 0.96 -15.96
C ALA A 132 -2.26 2.01 -15.12
N THR A 133 -1.53 2.63 -14.20
CA THR A 133 -2.09 3.59 -13.26
C THR A 133 -1.96 5.04 -13.71
N GLN A 134 -1.26 5.30 -14.82
CA GLN A 134 -0.87 6.65 -15.26
C GLN A 134 -0.10 7.40 -14.16
N GLY A 135 0.65 6.68 -13.32
CA GLY A 135 1.34 7.24 -12.16
C GLY A 135 0.43 7.60 -10.97
N VAL A 136 -0.88 7.38 -11.06
CA VAL A 136 -1.84 7.68 -9.98
C VAL A 136 -1.88 6.55 -8.95
N GLY A 137 -1.81 6.89 -7.67
CA GLY A 137 -1.88 5.94 -6.56
C GLY A 137 -0.70 6.05 -5.60
N GLY A 138 -0.64 5.11 -4.64
CA GLY A 138 0.47 5.01 -3.69
C GLY A 138 1.57 4.11 -4.22
N VAL A 139 2.73 4.68 -4.58
CA VAL A 139 3.88 3.85 -4.97
C VAL A 139 4.62 3.43 -3.69
N LEU A 140 4.68 2.11 -3.46
CA LEU A 140 5.36 1.51 -2.31
C LEU A 140 6.88 1.45 -2.50
N SER A 141 7.59 1.59 -1.38
CA SER A 141 8.92 1.02 -1.15
C SER A 141 10.01 1.32 -2.19
N LEU A 142 9.89 2.39 -3.00
CA LEU A 142 11.04 2.89 -3.77
C LEU A 142 12.13 3.44 -2.84
N LEU A 143 11.71 4.04 -1.72
CA LEU A 143 12.60 4.67 -0.74
C LEU A 143 13.03 3.72 0.40
N SER A 144 12.49 2.51 0.48
CA SER A 144 12.89 1.52 1.48
C SER A 144 13.67 0.38 0.85
N ARG A 145 14.68 -0.11 1.56
CA ARG A 145 15.47 -1.28 1.12
C ARG A 145 14.64 -2.57 1.01
N ARG A 146 13.47 -2.61 1.65
CA ARG A 146 12.58 -3.76 1.75
C ARG A 146 11.13 -3.31 1.57
N ALA A 147 10.32 -4.18 0.98
CA ALA A 147 8.86 -4.07 0.92
C ALA A 147 8.23 -4.70 2.17
N PRO A 148 7.05 -4.23 2.63
CA PRO A 148 6.36 -4.86 3.74
C PRO A 148 5.65 -6.14 3.29
N GLU A 149 5.63 -7.14 4.16
CA GLU A 149 4.78 -8.32 3.97
C GLU A 149 3.30 -7.96 4.16
N LEU A 150 2.44 -8.53 3.33
CA LEU A 150 1.01 -8.24 3.32
C LEU A 150 0.33 -8.51 4.67
N ARG A 151 0.75 -9.55 5.40
CA ARG A 151 0.25 -9.82 6.76
C ARG A 151 0.48 -8.69 7.74
N HIS A 152 1.60 -7.97 7.64
CA HIS A 152 1.89 -6.82 8.52
C HIS A 152 1.04 -5.62 8.12
N VAL A 153 0.90 -5.38 6.82
CA VAL A 153 0.02 -4.32 6.30
C VAL A 153 -1.41 -4.53 6.79
N ARG A 154 -1.98 -5.73 6.59
CA ARG A 154 -3.34 -6.07 7.03
C ARG A 154 -3.50 -5.94 8.55
N ARG A 155 -2.58 -6.51 9.32
CA ARG A 155 -2.63 -6.47 10.79
C ARG A 155 -2.70 -5.04 11.32
N TRP A 156 -1.83 -4.15 10.84
CA TRP A 156 -1.74 -2.80 11.37
C TRP A 156 -2.79 -1.87 10.80
N LEU A 157 -3.22 -2.05 9.54
CA LEU A 157 -4.38 -1.34 9.00
C LEU A 157 -5.64 -1.67 9.80
N ALA A 158 -5.95 -2.96 10.04
CA ALA A 158 -7.10 -3.35 10.87
C ALA A 158 -7.01 -2.74 12.28
N ALA A 159 -5.83 -2.78 12.92
CA ALA A 159 -5.61 -2.19 14.23
C ALA A 159 -5.78 -0.67 14.27
N VAL A 160 -5.63 0.04 13.16
CA VAL A 160 -5.94 1.49 13.08
C VAL A 160 -7.43 1.72 12.75
N PHE A 161 -8.08 0.79 12.05
CA PHE A 161 -9.47 0.92 11.57
C PHE A 161 -10.54 0.51 12.57
N GLU A 162 -10.33 -0.54 13.35
CA GLU A 162 -11.38 -1.12 14.22
C GLU A 162 -11.82 -0.19 15.36
N MET A 163 -11.14 0.95 15.56
CA MET A 163 -11.53 2.00 16.50
C MET A 163 -11.28 3.37 15.87
N PRO A 164 -12.08 3.78 14.87
CA PRO A 164 -11.93 5.09 14.26
C PRO A 164 -12.45 6.15 15.23
N GLU A 165 -11.60 7.10 15.62
CA GLU A 165 -12.13 8.32 16.25
C GLU A 165 -12.91 9.10 15.18
N PRO A 166 -14.08 9.65 15.53
CA PRO A 166 -14.71 10.64 14.66
C PRO A 166 -13.71 11.76 14.37
N GLU A 167 -13.78 12.35 13.17
CA GLU A 167 -12.95 13.49 12.73
C GLU A 167 -11.53 13.17 12.22
N VAL A 168 -11.20 11.91 11.88
CA VAL A 168 -9.97 11.60 11.13
C VAL A 168 -10.28 11.25 9.68
N SER A 169 -9.55 11.88 8.76
CA SER A 169 -9.66 11.62 7.33
C SER A 169 -9.42 10.15 6.99
N ASN A 170 -10.16 9.66 5.99
CA ASN A 170 -9.93 8.34 5.39
C ASN A 170 -8.84 8.38 4.28
N VAL A 171 -8.25 9.55 4.04
CA VAL A 171 -7.20 9.75 3.04
C VAL A 171 -5.83 9.54 3.67
N LEU A 172 -5.18 8.42 3.33
CA LEU A 172 -3.79 8.16 3.71
C LEU A 172 -2.82 8.95 2.84
N VAL A 173 -1.94 9.71 3.48
CA VAL A 173 -0.78 10.38 2.87
C VAL A 173 0.41 9.44 2.86
N SER A 174 0.71 8.77 3.98
CA SER A 174 1.84 7.85 4.07
C SER A 174 1.69 6.82 5.17
N GLY A 175 2.28 5.63 5.00
CA GLY A 175 2.28 4.57 6.00
C GLY A 175 3.59 3.80 6.07
N TRP A 176 3.98 3.34 7.25
CA TRP A 176 5.08 2.38 7.43
C TRP A 176 4.60 1.15 8.18
N PHE A 177 5.16 -0.02 7.85
CA PHE A 177 4.71 -1.31 8.38
C PHE A 177 5.90 -2.20 8.72
N ALA A 178 5.97 -2.63 9.98
CA ALA A 178 6.99 -3.53 10.50
C ALA A 178 6.36 -4.70 11.27
N THR A 179 7.17 -5.65 11.70
CA THR A 179 6.68 -6.80 12.48
C THR A 179 6.10 -6.38 13.83
N THR A 180 6.66 -5.35 14.46
CA THR A 180 6.32 -4.90 15.82
C THR A 180 5.36 -3.71 15.86
N GLY A 181 5.11 -3.05 14.72
CA GLY A 181 4.20 -1.90 14.68
C GLY A 181 4.01 -1.35 13.26
N GLY A 182 3.21 -0.30 13.18
CA GLY A 182 2.98 0.48 11.97
C GLY A 182 2.57 1.91 12.32
N GLY A 183 2.80 2.84 11.40
CA GLY A 183 2.40 4.22 11.55
C GLY A 183 1.79 4.75 10.27
N LEU A 184 0.71 5.53 10.39
CA LEU A 184 -0.06 6.07 9.28
C LEU A 184 -0.21 7.59 9.46
N LEU A 185 0.01 8.34 8.39
CA LEU A 185 -0.21 9.78 8.30
C LEU A 185 -1.42 10.03 7.39
N PHE A 186 -2.38 10.77 7.90
CA PHE A 186 -3.63 11.11 7.23
C PHE A 186 -3.65 12.57 6.81
N ALA A 187 -4.29 12.86 5.67
CA ALA A 187 -4.53 14.22 5.23
C ALA A 187 -5.58 14.91 6.12
N PRO A 188 -5.64 16.25 6.13
CA PRO A 188 -6.73 17.00 6.75
C PRO A 188 -8.12 16.60 6.20
N LEU A 189 -9.18 16.78 6.99
CA LEU A 189 -10.56 16.60 6.53
C LEU A 189 -11.06 17.75 5.67
N SER A 190 -10.65 18.97 6.00
CA SER A 190 -10.93 20.20 5.27
C SER A 190 -9.72 21.12 5.28
N THR A 191 -9.71 22.12 4.40
CA THR A 191 -8.66 23.14 4.35
C THR A 191 -8.57 23.86 5.70
N GLY A 192 -7.41 23.80 6.34
CA GLY A 192 -7.16 24.42 7.65
C GLY A 192 -7.20 23.43 8.83
N ASP A 193 -7.67 22.20 8.62
CA ASP A 193 -7.57 21.14 9.63
C ASP A 193 -6.15 20.56 9.70
N PRO A 194 -5.74 19.97 10.85
CA PRO A 194 -4.40 19.42 10.99
C PRO A 194 -4.24 18.07 10.27
N TYR A 195 -2.99 17.76 9.93
CA TYR A 195 -2.56 16.41 9.59
C TYR A 195 -2.56 15.53 10.86
N VAL A 196 -2.98 14.29 10.73
CA VAL A 196 -3.06 13.34 11.85
C VAL A 196 -2.10 12.18 11.61
N TYR A 197 -1.18 11.92 12.53
CA TYR A 197 -0.36 10.71 12.56
C TYR A 197 -0.86 9.77 13.64
N ARG A 198 -0.99 8.49 13.30
CA ARG A 198 -1.29 7.41 14.25
C ARG A 198 -0.21 6.35 14.18
N GLU A 199 0.25 5.92 15.34
CA GLU A 199 1.18 4.81 15.48
C GLU A 199 0.55 3.71 16.33
N VAL A 200 0.68 2.47 15.88
CA VAL A 200 0.24 1.27 16.58
C VAL A 200 1.42 0.31 16.72
N GLY A 201 1.52 -0.36 17.86
CA GLY A 201 2.59 -1.32 18.07
C GLY A 201 2.38 -2.19 19.29
N THR A 202 3.12 -3.29 19.36
CA THR A 202 3.23 -4.07 20.60
C THR A 202 4.26 -3.41 21.51
N ALA A 203 3.91 -3.24 22.80
CA ALA A 203 4.86 -2.90 23.85
C ALA A 203 5.98 -3.94 23.96
#